data_AF-A0A8J5V6Y0-F1
#
_entry.id   AF-A0A8J5V6Y0-F1
#
_cell.length_a   1.000
_cell.length_b   1.000
_cell.length_c   1.000
_cell.angle_alpha   90.00
_cell.angle_beta   90.00
_cell.angle_gamma   90.00
#
_symmetry.space_group_name_H-M   'P 1'
#
loop_
_entity.id
_entity.type
_entity.pdbx_description
1 polymer ?
#
loop_
_entity_poly.entity_id
_entity_poly.type
_entity_poly.pdbx_seq_one_letter_code
_entity_poly.pdbx_strand_id
1 'polypeptide(L)'
;MDSKFYRNDGRHFENKFEDYSPGSSQDIIDATKNDIHDIFKELLKEKITTMLNRLNNYKKEWNNRDDSSIYTGNTGIAYLYYLYGTRFNDESYITRAIELIERQSDSRSKRDITFLIGEAGRLALGAVIFKSLNYEAQSHSMVAKLKALFNNATKSSYDELLYGRAGYLYALLFVNKHIPNAIEDDVIKQIIYCILTIGKAYAKSLSLKYPTGNFPSSVGSNSDKLVHWCHGAPSMTMLFTLAHEIFGREDYLEIAKDCGEVIWCRGILKKGSGICHGVSGNAYTFLCLYQKTKELKHLYRACKFAEWCFDYEKHQYRIPDRPYSLFEVLIMSPRIKAFVSQRTVLDDEITPAVVVVLDEKIHEILRGDVHQQIKHVENKYPGIIIKDFGSYVLMPGLVDSHVHIDDPGRTQWEEFKTATKAAAAGGVTTVVDMPLNSIPPTTTVDNLKVKMKAAEGNLFVDVGFWGGVVPGNTFHAEFEDTISTEGMDPNLYETFLHSRPSRMEVRAISAVASLCKKYNEISRYISANPAKLCGLNKIKGRIYPGMDADFVVWDPESQFTVQRADILYKNKISPYEGKVLNGRVISTILRGNSIYENGEIAEILKGKIVLN
;
A
#
# COMPACT_ATOMS: atom_id res chain seq x y z
N MET A 1 -9.01 -3.33 30.23
CA MET A 1 -8.14 -4.35 29.59
C MET A 1 -7.28 -5.00 30.66
N ASP A 2 -7.09 -6.31 30.60
CA ASP A 2 -6.14 -7.00 31.46
C ASP A 2 -4.70 -6.76 30.96
N SER A 3 -3.85 -6.20 31.82
CA SER A 3 -2.45 -5.89 31.53
C SER A 3 -1.61 -7.09 31.11
N LYS A 4 -2.01 -8.32 31.46
CA LYS A 4 -1.31 -9.56 31.10
C LYS A 4 -1.16 -9.74 29.59
N PHE A 5 -2.20 -9.42 28.83
CA PHE A 5 -2.27 -9.69 27.39
C PHE A 5 -1.76 -8.53 26.53
N TYR A 6 -1.56 -7.37 27.14
CA TYR A 6 -1.13 -6.16 26.46
C TYR A 6 0.40 -6.01 26.46
N ARG A 7 0.95 -5.61 25.31
CA ARG A 7 2.36 -5.22 25.17
C ARG A 7 2.49 -4.23 24.02
N ASN A 8 3.01 -3.04 24.28
CA ASN A 8 3.30 -2.09 23.21
C ASN A 8 4.56 -2.50 22.44
N ASP A 9 4.38 -3.15 21.29
CA ASP A 9 5.46 -3.57 20.38
C ASP A 9 5.54 -2.72 19.10
N GLY A 10 4.73 -1.66 19.02
CA GLY A 10 4.66 -0.73 17.89
C GLY A 10 3.94 -1.28 16.65
N ARG A 11 3.44 -2.52 16.63
CA ARG A 11 2.85 -3.16 15.44
C ARG A 11 1.33 -3.10 15.38
N HIS A 12 0.67 -2.69 16.45
CA HIS A 12 -0.77 -2.55 16.55
C HIS A 12 -1.16 -1.14 16.99
N PHE A 13 -2.40 -0.76 16.70
CA PHE A 13 -3.05 0.38 17.31
C PHE A 13 -3.49 0.02 18.72
N GLU A 14 -3.62 1.03 19.56
CA GLU A 14 -4.37 0.89 20.80
C GLU A 14 -5.84 0.64 20.45
N ASN A 15 -6.43 -0.42 21.02
CA ASN A 15 -7.84 -0.70 20.83
C ASN A 15 -8.67 0.29 21.67
N LYS A 16 -9.33 1.23 20.98
CA LYS A 16 -10.18 2.26 21.59
C LYS A 16 -11.63 1.84 21.78
N PHE A 17 -12.02 0.66 21.30
CA PHE A 17 -13.39 0.18 21.48
C PHE A 17 -13.61 -0.28 22.92
N GLU A 18 -14.74 0.12 23.49
CA GLU A 18 -15.23 -0.48 24.72
C GLU A 18 -15.52 -1.97 24.49
N ASP A 19 -15.32 -2.78 25.53
CA ASP A 19 -15.65 -4.20 25.45
C ASP A 19 -17.16 -4.41 25.64
N TYR A 20 -17.64 -5.61 25.28
CA TYR A 20 -19.07 -5.92 25.28
C TYR A 20 -19.73 -5.63 26.63
N SER A 21 -20.78 -4.80 26.59
CA SER A 21 -21.75 -4.65 27.67
C SER A 21 -23.16 -4.72 27.09
N PRO A 22 -24.12 -5.41 27.73
CA PRO A 22 -25.48 -5.54 27.20
C PRO A 22 -26.20 -4.20 26.95
N GLY A 23 -25.82 -3.13 27.67
CA GLY A 23 -26.43 -1.81 27.54
C GLY A 23 -25.94 -1.00 26.34
N SER A 24 -24.64 -1.05 26.02
CA SER A 24 -24.02 -0.24 24.95
C SER A 24 -23.94 -0.95 23.59
N SER A 25 -24.41 -2.19 23.49
CA SER A 25 -24.28 -3.02 22.28
C SER A 25 -25.56 -3.20 21.47
N GLN A 26 -26.67 -2.54 21.83
CA GLN A 26 -28.01 -2.86 21.28
C GLN A 26 -28.11 -2.68 19.76
N ASP A 27 -27.43 -1.68 19.19
CA ASP A 27 -27.43 -1.44 17.74
C ASP A 27 -26.55 -2.44 16.95
N ILE A 28 -25.73 -3.23 17.64
CA ILE A 28 -24.76 -4.17 17.07
C ILE A 28 -25.18 -5.62 17.32
N ILE A 29 -25.66 -5.93 18.53
CA ILE A 29 -26.00 -7.27 19.00
C ILE A 29 -27.45 -7.32 19.44
N ASP A 30 -28.18 -8.27 18.86
CA ASP A 30 -29.50 -8.68 19.34
C ASP A 30 -29.33 -9.84 20.32
N ALA A 31 -29.29 -9.52 21.61
CA ALA A 31 -29.12 -10.51 22.67
C ALA A 31 -30.29 -11.51 22.74
N THR A 32 -31.48 -11.13 22.27
CA THR A 32 -32.66 -12.00 22.29
C THR A 32 -32.58 -13.07 21.22
N LYS A 33 -32.02 -12.74 20.05
CA LYS A 33 -31.79 -13.67 18.94
C LYS A 33 -30.44 -14.40 19.04
N ASN A 34 -29.59 -14.01 19.99
CA ASN A 34 -28.19 -14.41 20.05
C ASN A 34 -27.45 -14.17 18.71
N ASP A 35 -27.69 -13.02 18.09
CA ASP A 35 -27.24 -12.71 16.72
C ASP A 35 -26.86 -11.23 16.58
N ILE A 36 -26.33 -10.84 15.41
CA ILE A 36 -26.09 -9.46 15.04
C ILE A 36 -27.44 -8.73 14.86
N HIS A 37 -27.53 -7.53 15.38
CA HIS A 37 -28.69 -6.66 15.24
C HIS A 37 -28.92 -6.26 13.77
N ASP A 38 -30.19 -6.10 13.36
CA ASP A 38 -30.54 -5.90 11.96
C ASP A 38 -29.99 -4.56 11.41
N ILE A 39 -29.88 -3.53 12.25
CA ILE A 39 -29.22 -2.24 11.89
C ILE A 39 -27.77 -2.48 11.43
N PHE A 40 -27.00 -3.26 12.19
CA PHE A 40 -25.61 -3.55 11.84
C PHE A 40 -25.49 -4.48 10.62
N LYS A 41 -26.47 -5.39 10.41
CA LYS A 41 -26.54 -6.19 9.18
C LYS A 41 -26.75 -5.33 7.94
N GLU A 42 -27.61 -4.31 8.01
CA GLU A 42 -27.78 -3.36 6.90
C GLU A 42 -26.52 -2.53 6.66
N LEU A 43 -25.86 -2.06 7.72
CA LEU A 43 -24.56 -1.38 7.59
C LEU A 43 -23.50 -2.29 6.93
N LEU A 44 -23.42 -3.56 7.32
CA LEU A 44 -22.53 -4.54 6.69
C LEU A 44 -22.82 -4.65 5.19
N LYS A 45 -24.09 -4.79 4.80
CA LYS A 45 -24.49 -4.89 3.38
C LYS A 45 -24.10 -3.63 2.58
N GLU A 46 -24.32 -2.44 3.14
CA GLU A 46 -23.92 -1.16 2.52
C GLU A 46 -22.41 -1.11 2.26
N LYS A 47 -21.60 -1.40 3.29
CA LYS A 47 -20.13 -1.35 3.21
C LYS A 47 -19.58 -2.40 2.25
N ILE A 48 -20.14 -3.60 2.30
CA ILE A 48 -19.85 -4.69 1.37
C ILE A 48 -20.11 -4.28 -0.09
N THR A 49 -21.28 -3.70 -0.36
CA THR A 49 -21.66 -3.26 -1.71
C THR A 49 -20.69 -2.20 -2.23
N THR A 50 -20.33 -1.26 -1.35
CA THR A 50 -19.33 -0.22 -1.64
C THR A 50 -17.97 -0.82 -1.99
N MET A 51 -17.50 -1.81 -1.22
CA MET A 51 -16.23 -2.51 -1.48
C MET A 51 -16.25 -3.30 -2.79
N LEU A 52 -17.35 -3.99 -3.12
CA LEU A 52 -17.49 -4.71 -4.38
C LEU A 52 -17.51 -3.77 -5.59
N ASN A 53 -18.20 -2.64 -5.50
CA ASN A 53 -18.20 -1.63 -6.56
C ASN A 53 -16.78 -1.11 -6.81
N ARG A 54 -16.00 -0.87 -5.75
CA ARG A 54 -14.59 -0.49 -5.85
C ARG A 54 -13.75 -1.57 -6.53
N LEU A 55 -13.88 -2.83 -6.09
CA LEU A 55 -13.19 -3.95 -6.74
C LEU A 55 -13.50 -3.98 -8.25
N ASN A 56 -14.75 -3.77 -8.65
CA ASN A 56 -15.11 -3.72 -10.07
C ASN A 56 -14.48 -2.53 -10.82
N ASN A 57 -14.44 -1.34 -10.22
CA ASN A 57 -13.85 -0.14 -10.83
C ASN A 57 -12.35 -0.31 -11.11
N TYR A 58 -11.64 -1.05 -10.26
CA TYR A 58 -10.20 -1.29 -10.38
C TYR A 58 -9.84 -2.59 -11.09
N LYS A 59 -10.75 -3.16 -11.88
CA LYS A 59 -10.54 -4.42 -12.61
C LYS A 59 -9.23 -4.47 -13.41
N LYS A 60 -8.78 -3.36 -13.98
CA LYS A 60 -7.52 -3.33 -14.74
C LYS A 60 -6.28 -3.54 -13.88
N GLU A 61 -6.32 -3.17 -12.61
CA GLU A 61 -5.17 -3.21 -11.70
C GLU A 61 -4.96 -4.58 -11.07
N TRP A 62 -6.04 -5.29 -10.73
CA TRP A 62 -5.95 -6.61 -10.11
C TRP A 62 -6.05 -7.77 -11.08
N ASN A 63 -6.58 -7.56 -12.29
CA ASN A 63 -6.72 -8.62 -13.29
C ASN A 63 -5.38 -8.93 -13.95
N ASN A 64 -4.46 -9.50 -13.16
CA ASN A 64 -3.18 -10.02 -13.60
C ASN A 64 -3.33 -11.49 -13.96
N ARG A 65 -2.96 -11.87 -15.18
CA ARG A 65 -3.05 -13.26 -15.66
C ARG A 65 -1.93 -14.16 -15.14
N ASP A 66 -0.86 -13.57 -14.59
CA ASP A 66 0.32 -14.32 -14.15
C ASP A 66 0.18 -14.90 -12.74
N ASP A 67 -0.83 -14.47 -11.97
CA ASP A 67 -1.12 -14.99 -10.63
C ASP A 67 -2.50 -15.64 -10.56
N SER A 68 -2.52 -16.97 -10.59
CA SER A 68 -3.71 -17.81 -10.50
C SER A 68 -4.00 -18.28 -9.07
N SER A 69 -3.28 -17.80 -8.05
CA SER A 69 -3.44 -18.27 -6.68
C SER A 69 -4.75 -17.79 -6.04
N ILE A 70 -5.23 -18.50 -5.01
CA ILE A 70 -6.30 -17.99 -4.15
C ILE A 70 -5.78 -16.90 -3.22
N TYR A 71 -4.51 -16.98 -2.85
CA TYR A 71 -3.88 -16.08 -1.90
C TYR A 71 -3.79 -14.65 -2.45
N THR A 72 -3.13 -14.46 -3.59
CA THR A 72 -2.88 -13.14 -4.20
C THR A 72 -3.52 -12.93 -5.56
N GLY A 73 -3.97 -14.00 -6.20
CA GLY A 73 -4.35 -14.02 -7.61
C GLY A 73 -5.85 -13.95 -7.92
N ASN A 74 -6.14 -14.10 -9.21
CA ASN A 74 -7.51 -14.02 -9.76
C ASN A 74 -8.44 -15.12 -9.21
N THR A 75 -7.91 -16.27 -8.80
CA THR A 75 -8.72 -17.33 -8.20
C THR A 75 -9.24 -16.91 -6.82
N GLY A 76 -8.50 -16.07 -6.08
CA GLY A 76 -8.98 -15.48 -4.83
C GLY A 76 -10.19 -14.57 -5.06
N ILE A 77 -10.15 -13.78 -6.14
CA ILE A 77 -11.28 -12.93 -6.56
C ILE A 77 -12.47 -13.77 -7.04
N ALA A 78 -12.21 -14.83 -7.81
CA ALA A 78 -13.25 -15.78 -8.19
C ALA A 78 -13.92 -16.40 -6.95
N TYR A 79 -13.11 -16.73 -5.93
CA TYR A 79 -13.64 -17.31 -4.69
C TYR A 79 -14.54 -16.32 -3.95
N LEU A 80 -14.13 -15.05 -3.87
CA LEU A 80 -14.97 -13.98 -3.32
C LEU A 80 -16.31 -13.91 -4.06
N TYR A 81 -16.30 -13.81 -5.39
CA TYR A 81 -17.54 -13.75 -6.17
C TYR A 81 -18.43 -14.97 -5.96
N TYR A 82 -17.85 -16.18 -5.86
CA TYR A 82 -18.61 -17.38 -5.56
C TYR A 82 -19.25 -17.34 -4.16
N LEU A 83 -18.50 -16.93 -3.13
CA LEU A 83 -19.03 -16.77 -1.76
C LEU A 83 -20.18 -15.75 -1.72
N TYR A 84 -20.09 -14.70 -2.52
CA TYR A 84 -21.13 -13.69 -2.63
C TYR A 84 -22.37 -14.18 -3.35
N GLY A 85 -22.19 -14.78 -4.53
CA GLY A 85 -23.30 -15.32 -5.31
C GLY A 85 -24.07 -16.37 -4.53
N THR A 86 -23.39 -17.23 -3.78
CA THR A 86 -24.04 -18.21 -2.91
C THR A 86 -24.72 -17.57 -1.69
N ARG A 87 -24.08 -16.59 -1.03
CA ARG A 87 -24.64 -15.97 0.18
C ARG A 87 -25.88 -15.11 -0.11
N PHE A 88 -25.88 -14.38 -1.23
CA PHE A 88 -26.95 -13.47 -1.63
C PHE A 88 -27.88 -14.05 -2.68
N ASN A 89 -27.64 -15.30 -3.11
CA ASN A 89 -28.41 -15.99 -4.14
C ASN A 89 -28.49 -15.18 -5.45
N ASP A 90 -27.32 -14.73 -5.93
CA ASP A 90 -27.17 -13.92 -7.13
C ASP A 90 -26.22 -14.62 -8.13
N GLU A 91 -26.81 -15.20 -9.18
CA GLU A 91 -26.09 -15.94 -10.21
C GLU A 91 -25.12 -15.07 -11.03
N SER A 92 -25.28 -13.75 -11.03
CA SER A 92 -24.37 -12.85 -11.77
C SER A 92 -22.96 -12.88 -11.18
N TYR A 93 -22.83 -13.02 -9.86
CA TYR A 93 -21.54 -13.20 -9.21
C TYR A 93 -20.95 -14.58 -9.49
N ILE A 94 -21.78 -15.63 -9.51
CA ILE A 94 -21.31 -16.99 -9.82
C ILE A 94 -20.77 -17.06 -11.27
N THR A 95 -21.45 -16.37 -12.20
CA THR A 95 -21.02 -16.24 -13.60
C THR A 95 -19.65 -15.55 -13.70
N ARG A 96 -19.46 -14.42 -12.99
CA ARG A 96 -18.17 -13.72 -12.92
C ARG A 96 -17.06 -14.59 -12.33
N ALA A 97 -17.38 -15.42 -11.33
CA ALA A 97 -16.42 -16.35 -10.75
C ALA A 97 -15.91 -17.36 -11.79
N ILE A 98 -16.80 -17.94 -12.61
CA ILE A 98 -16.40 -18.85 -13.70
C ILE A 98 -15.55 -18.15 -14.74
N GLU A 99 -15.93 -16.94 -15.19
CA GLU A 99 -15.14 -16.20 -16.17
C GLU A 99 -13.68 -16.00 -15.72
N LEU A 100 -13.48 -15.79 -14.41
CA LEU A 100 -12.15 -15.63 -13.84
C LEU A 100 -11.39 -16.96 -13.74
N ILE A 101 -12.07 -18.08 -13.50
CA ILE A 101 -11.45 -19.41 -13.49
C ILE A 101 -11.04 -19.86 -14.90
N GLU A 102 -11.91 -19.65 -15.89
CA GLU A 102 -11.69 -20.12 -17.26
C GLU A 102 -10.63 -19.31 -18.03
N ARG A 103 -10.49 -18.02 -17.74
CA ARG A 103 -9.51 -17.15 -18.41
C ARG A 103 -8.06 -17.42 -17.98
N GLN A 104 -7.84 -18.24 -16.96
CA GLN A 104 -6.51 -18.55 -16.45
C GLN A 104 -5.88 -19.73 -17.20
N SER A 105 -4.61 -19.58 -17.58
CA SER A 105 -3.81 -20.70 -18.08
C SER A 105 -3.43 -21.65 -16.94
N ASP A 106 -3.23 -22.93 -17.25
CA ASP A 106 -2.67 -23.89 -16.30
C ASP A 106 -1.30 -23.39 -15.78
N SER A 107 -1.05 -23.57 -14.47
CA SER A 107 0.17 -23.06 -13.83
C SER A 107 1.42 -23.69 -14.45
N ARG A 108 2.44 -22.87 -14.75
CA ARG A 108 3.72 -23.35 -15.26
C ARG A 108 4.59 -24.01 -14.17
N SER A 109 4.28 -23.79 -12.89
CA SER A 109 5.08 -24.28 -11.77
C SER A 109 4.55 -25.61 -11.24
N LYS A 110 5.31 -26.69 -11.48
CA LYS A 110 5.02 -28.03 -10.92
C LYS A 110 5.19 -28.11 -9.39
N ARG A 111 5.64 -27.02 -8.74
CA ARG A 111 5.95 -26.98 -7.29
C ARG A 111 4.78 -26.49 -6.44
N ASP A 112 3.83 -25.76 -7.03
CA ASP A 112 2.75 -25.11 -6.28
C ASP A 112 1.46 -25.95 -6.39
N ILE A 113 1.25 -26.82 -5.40
CA ILE A 113 0.21 -27.86 -5.39
C ILE A 113 -0.92 -27.60 -4.40
N THR A 114 -0.92 -26.47 -3.70
CA THR A 114 -1.82 -26.22 -2.57
C THR A 114 -3.08 -25.46 -2.97
N PHE A 115 -4.07 -25.44 -2.08
CA PHE A 115 -5.27 -24.64 -2.28
C PHE A 115 -4.99 -23.13 -2.35
N LEU A 116 -4.09 -22.61 -1.51
CA LEU A 116 -3.90 -21.16 -1.40
C LEU A 116 -2.98 -20.60 -2.48
N ILE A 117 -1.86 -21.26 -2.75
CA ILE A 117 -0.83 -20.76 -3.67
C ILE A 117 -0.88 -21.49 -5.01
N GLY A 118 -1.19 -22.78 -4.97
CA GLY A 118 -1.04 -23.68 -6.10
C GLY A 118 -2.25 -23.87 -7.00
N GLU A 119 -2.05 -24.74 -7.98
CA GLU A 119 -3.08 -25.09 -8.97
C GLU A 119 -4.28 -25.80 -8.33
N ALA A 120 -4.07 -26.52 -7.23
CA ALA A 120 -5.15 -27.23 -6.54
C ALA A 120 -6.28 -26.30 -6.09
N GLY A 121 -5.99 -25.04 -5.75
CA GLY A 121 -7.01 -24.03 -5.41
C GLY A 121 -7.97 -23.77 -6.56
N ARG A 122 -7.42 -23.46 -7.73
CA ARG A 122 -8.19 -23.20 -8.96
C ARG A 122 -9.02 -24.41 -9.37
N LEU A 123 -8.43 -25.60 -9.34
CA LEU A 123 -9.13 -26.84 -9.72
C LEU A 123 -10.24 -27.18 -8.73
N ALA A 124 -9.97 -27.12 -7.43
CA ALA A 124 -10.95 -27.42 -6.39
C ALA A 124 -12.12 -26.42 -6.41
N LEU A 125 -11.82 -25.12 -6.50
CA LEU A 125 -12.84 -24.09 -6.60
C LEU A 125 -13.64 -24.21 -7.91
N GLY A 126 -12.96 -24.39 -9.04
CA GLY A 126 -13.60 -24.58 -10.34
C GLY A 126 -14.56 -25.78 -10.34
N ALA A 127 -14.16 -26.92 -9.78
CA ALA A 127 -15.02 -28.10 -9.66
C ALA A 127 -16.33 -27.80 -8.92
N VAL A 128 -16.24 -27.08 -7.81
CA VAL A 128 -17.39 -26.70 -6.97
C VAL A 128 -18.29 -25.70 -7.69
N ILE A 129 -17.73 -24.67 -8.32
CA ILE A 129 -18.53 -23.68 -9.05
C ILE A 129 -19.26 -24.34 -10.23
N PHE A 130 -18.55 -25.14 -11.04
CA PHE A 130 -19.17 -25.88 -12.14
C PHE A 130 -20.27 -26.82 -11.67
N LYS A 131 -20.07 -27.52 -10.55
CA LYS A 131 -21.11 -28.38 -9.97
C LYS A 131 -22.33 -27.57 -9.56
N SER A 132 -22.14 -26.40 -8.95
CA SER A 132 -23.24 -25.53 -8.51
C SER A 132 -24.11 -25.00 -9.66
N LEU A 133 -23.58 -24.98 -10.89
CA LEU A 133 -24.29 -24.60 -12.10
C LEU A 133 -24.74 -25.80 -12.96
N ASN A 134 -24.67 -27.03 -12.42
CA ASN A 134 -24.98 -28.27 -13.14
C ASN A 134 -24.10 -28.54 -14.38
N TYR A 135 -22.88 -27.99 -14.44
CA TYR A 135 -21.89 -28.28 -15.48
C TYR A 135 -21.04 -29.50 -15.09
N GLU A 136 -21.67 -30.67 -15.13
CA GLU A 136 -21.11 -31.93 -14.62
C GLU A 136 -19.80 -32.34 -15.31
N ALA A 137 -19.70 -32.23 -16.64
CA ALA A 137 -18.51 -32.65 -17.38
C ALA A 137 -17.27 -31.81 -16.99
N GLN A 138 -17.43 -30.50 -16.88
CA GLN A 138 -16.39 -29.58 -16.46
C GLN A 138 -16.00 -29.80 -15.00
N SER A 139 -16.99 -30.01 -14.12
CA SER A 139 -16.74 -30.34 -12.72
C SER A 139 -15.91 -31.61 -12.57
N HIS A 140 -16.32 -32.71 -13.23
CA HIS A 140 -15.57 -33.97 -13.22
C HIS A 140 -14.16 -33.82 -13.79
N SER A 141 -13.99 -33.04 -14.87
CA SER A 141 -12.67 -32.76 -15.45
C SER A 141 -11.74 -32.05 -14.46
N MET A 142 -12.24 -31.06 -13.71
CA MET A 142 -11.47 -30.35 -12.68
C MET A 142 -11.09 -31.27 -11.52
N VAL A 143 -12.00 -32.14 -11.07
CA VAL A 143 -11.73 -33.16 -10.04
C VAL A 143 -10.64 -34.14 -10.51
N ALA A 144 -10.72 -34.61 -11.76
CA ALA A 144 -9.71 -35.51 -12.32
C ALA A 144 -8.32 -34.85 -12.37
N LYS A 145 -8.24 -33.58 -12.79
CA LYS A 145 -6.99 -32.81 -12.77
C LYS A 145 -6.46 -32.61 -11.34
N LEU A 146 -7.34 -32.34 -10.38
CA LEU A 146 -6.95 -32.18 -8.97
C LEU A 146 -6.33 -33.47 -8.43
N LYS A 147 -6.91 -34.63 -8.76
CA LYS A 147 -6.36 -35.95 -8.39
C LYS A 147 -5.02 -36.23 -9.07
N ALA A 148 -4.81 -35.75 -10.29
CA ALA A 148 -3.52 -35.89 -10.98
C ALA A 148 -2.35 -35.22 -10.24
N LEU A 149 -2.62 -34.24 -9.37
CA LEU A 149 -1.60 -33.60 -8.52
C LEU A 149 -1.12 -34.50 -7.35
N PHE A 150 -1.78 -35.64 -7.08
CA PHE A 150 -1.49 -36.52 -5.95
C PHE A 150 -0.01 -36.95 -5.87
N ASN A 151 0.58 -37.32 -7.01
CA ASN A 151 1.98 -37.74 -7.08
C ASN A 151 2.96 -36.60 -6.75
N ASN A 152 2.59 -35.36 -7.04
CA ASN A 152 3.40 -34.20 -6.67
C ASN A 152 3.24 -33.90 -5.17
N ALA A 153 2.03 -34.07 -4.64
CA ALA A 153 1.73 -33.87 -3.23
C ALA A 153 2.44 -34.84 -2.29
N THR A 154 2.42 -36.13 -2.60
CA THR A 154 3.13 -37.15 -1.80
C THR A 154 4.65 -36.88 -1.76
N LYS A 155 5.22 -36.36 -2.85
CA LYS A 155 6.64 -36.01 -2.99
C LYS A 155 7.01 -34.62 -2.44
N SER A 156 6.07 -33.82 -1.94
CA SER A 156 6.37 -32.49 -1.41
C SER A 156 7.36 -32.56 -0.25
N SER A 157 8.25 -31.58 -0.14
CA SER A 157 9.17 -31.46 1.02
C SER A 157 8.54 -30.71 2.19
N TYR A 158 7.32 -30.20 2.03
CA TYR A 158 6.64 -29.37 3.02
C TYR A 158 5.31 -30.00 3.45
N ASP A 159 4.93 -29.79 4.70
CA ASP A 159 3.66 -30.27 5.27
C ASP A 159 2.70 -29.14 5.66
N GLU A 160 3.15 -27.87 5.61
CA GLU A 160 2.34 -26.71 6.00
C GLU A 160 1.27 -26.33 4.95
N LEU A 161 0.53 -25.25 5.21
CA LEU A 161 -0.70 -24.92 4.50
C LEU A 161 -0.47 -24.22 3.15
N LEU A 162 0.58 -23.40 3.01
CA LEU A 162 0.78 -22.56 1.83
C LEU A 162 1.44 -23.33 0.67
N TYR A 163 2.35 -24.24 0.96
CA TYR A 163 3.15 -24.98 -0.03
C TYR A 163 3.15 -26.50 0.21
N GLY A 164 2.73 -26.95 1.39
CA GLY A 164 2.82 -28.33 1.81
C GLY A 164 1.59 -29.21 1.61
N ARG A 165 1.73 -30.46 2.08
CA ARG A 165 0.70 -31.50 1.99
C ARG A 165 -0.62 -31.09 2.64
N ALA A 166 -0.60 -30.35 3.75
CA ALA A 166 -1.83 -29.86 4.38
C ALA A 166 -2.62 -28.91 3.46
N GLY A 167 -1.92 -28.07 2.69
CA GLY A 167 -2.56 -27.20 1.70
C GLY A 167 -3.25 -27.95 0.56
N TYR A 168 -2.67 -29.08 0.12
CA TYR A 168 -3.31 -29.96 -0.86
C TYR A 168 -4.46 -30.77 -0.26
N LEU A 169 -4.27 -31.30 0.96
CA LEU A 169 -5.31 -32.00 1.71
C LEU A 169 -6.55 -31.11 1.90
N TYR A 170 -6.35 -29.83 2.20
CA TYR A 170 -7.45 -28.86 2.29
C TYR A 170 -8.24 -28.79 0.97
N ALA A 171 -7.57 -28.77 -0.19
CA ALA A 171 -8.25 -28.74 -1.49
C ALA A 171 -9.12 -29.98 -1.71
N LEU A 172 -8.64 -31.17 -1.34
CA LEU A 172 -9.40 -32.42 -1.44
C LEU A 172 -10.64 -32.40 -0.54
N LEU A 173 -10.47 -32.01 0.72
CA LEU A 173 -11.55 -31.90 1.69
C LEU A 173 -12.56 -30.80 1.30
N PHE A 174 -12.08 -29.70 0.72
CA PHE A 174 -12.93 -28.64 0.20
C PHE A 174 -13.86 -29.14 -0.89
N VAL A 175 -13.36 -29.94 -1.85
CA VAL A 175 -14.21 -30.57 -2.87
C VAL A 175 -15.21 -31.52 -2.22
N ASN A 176 -14.78 -32.45 -1.37
CA ASN A 176 -15.69 -33.42 -0.75
C ASN A 176 -16.77 -32.79 0.13
N LYS A 177 -16.49 -31.64 0.74
CA LYS A 177 -17.48 -30.89 1.53
C LYS A 177 -18.64 -30.38 0.66
N HIS A 178 -18.37 -30.01 -0.60
CA HIS A 178 -19.36 -29.44 -1.52
C HIS A 178 -19.89 -30.46 -2.55
N ILE A 179 -19.09 -31.47 -2.86
CA ILE A 179 -19.40 -32.56 -3.79
C ILE A 179 -19.09 -33.87 -3.05
N PRO A 180 -20.05 -34.41 -2.30
CA PRO A 180 -19.83 -35.61 -1.51
C PRO A 180 -19.29 -36.77 -2.35
N ASN A 181 -18.26 -37.45 -1.82
CA ASN A 181 -17.60 -38.61 -2.44
C ASN A 181 -16.88 -38.36 -3.78
N ALA A 182 -16.61 -37.11 -4.16
CA ALA A 182 -15.88 -36.79 -5.39
C ALA A 182 -14.39 -37.21 -5.34
N ILE A 183 -13.79 -37.19 -4.16
CA ILE A 183 -12.45 -37.68 -3.87
C ILE A 183 -12.55 -38.89 -2.95
N GLU A 184 -11.87 -39.97 -3.31
CA GLU A 184 -11.88 -41.23 -2.57
C GLU A 184 -11.13 -41.11 -1.23
N ASP A 185 -11.68 -41.75 -0.19
CA ASP A 185 -11.11 -41.78 1.15
C ASP A 185 -9.66 -42.25 1.18
N ASP A 186 -9.29 -43.21 0.33
CA ASP A 186 -7.94 -43.76 0.30
C ASP A 186 -6.90 -42.72 -0.15
N VAL A 187 -7.27 -41.82 -1.07
CA VAL A 187 -6.42 -40.70 -1.50
C VAL A 187 -6.16 -39.76 -0.32
N ILE A 188 -7.23 -39.41 0.41
CA ILE A 188 -7.16 -38.54 1.58
C ILE A 188 -6.31 -39.17 2.70
N LYS A 189 -6.58 -40.43 3.03
CA LYS A 189 -5.86 -41.18 4.08
C LYS A 189 -4.36 -41.30 3.76
N GLN A 190 -3.99 -41.49 2.50
CA GLN A 190 -2.57 -41.54 2.10
C GLN A 190 -1.84 -40.21 2.35
N ILE A 191 -2.46 -39.07 2.02
CA ILE A 191 -1.87 -37.75 2.33
C ILE A 191 -1.75 -37.54 3.85
N ILE A 192 -2.79 -37.89 4.61
CA ILE A 192 -2.76 -37.83 6.08
C ILE A 192 -1.64 -38.69 6.65
N TYR A 193 -1.47 -39.92 6.13
CA TYR A 193 -0.42 -40.82 6.55
C TYR A 193 0.98 -40.22 6.34
N CYS A 194 1.23 -39.57 5.20
CA CYS A 194 2.49 -38.86 4.95
C CYS A 194 2.75 -37.77 6.01
N ILE A 195 1.75 -36.93 6.29
CA ILE A 195 1.86 -35.84 7.28
C ILE A 195 2.13 -36.41 8.68
N LEU A 196 1.39 -37.43 9.10
CA LEU A 196 1.54 -38.04 10.43
C LEU A 196 2.88 -38.74 10.62
N THR A 197 3.40 -39.39 9.57
CA THR A 197 4.67 -40.11 9.64
C THR A 197 5.82 -39.16 9.96
N ILE A 198 5.86 -38.00 9.30
CA ILE A 198 6.86 -36.95 9.53
C ILE A 198 6.56 -36.23 10.86
N GLY A 199 5.30 -35.88 11.12
CA GLY A 199 4.87 -35.15 12.31
C GLY A 199 5.15 -35.87 13.63
N LYS A 200 5.03 -37.21 13.68
CA LYS A 200 5.37 -38.01 14.87
C LYS A 200 6.85 -37.95 15.24
N ALA A 201 7.74 -37.80 14.24
CA ALA A 201 9.17 -37.60 14.50
C ALA A 201 9.45 -36.20 15.09
N TYR A 202 8.61 -35.21 14.76
CA TYR A 202 8.75 -33.82 15.19
C TYR A 202 8.04 -33.53 16.53
N ALA A 203 6.99 -34.27 16.88
CA ALA A 203 6.11 -34.03 18.03
C ALA A 203 6.73 -34.28 19.42
N LYS A 204 8.05 -34.38 19.55
CA LYS A 204 8.74 -34.60 20.84
C LYS A 204 9.35 -33.35 21.48
N SER A 205 8.95 -32.15 21.04
CA SER A 205 9.48 -30.92 21.63
C SER A 205 8.46 -29.78 21.68
N LEU A 206 8.24 -29.32 22.92
CA LEU A 206 7.93 -27.94 23.36
C LEU A 206 6.47 -27.56 23.63
N SER A 207 6.26 -27.15 24.88
CA SER A 207 5.24 -26.18 25.26
C SER A 207 5.71 -24.79 24.81
N LEU A 208 4.98 -24.18 23.88
CA LEU A 208 5.36 -22.90 23.24
C LEU A 208 4.23 -21.89 23.39
N LYS A 209 4.01 -21.38 24.59
CA LYS A 209 3.12 -20.24 24.85
C LYS A 209 3.91 -19.18 25.61
N TYR A 210 3.91 -17.95 25.12
CA TYR A 210 4.52 -16.83 25.83
C TYR A 210 3.70 -16.48 27.09
N PRO A 211 4.31 -15.82 28.10
CA PRO A 211 3.59 -15.35 29.28
C PRO A 211 2.39 -14.45 28.97
N THR A 212 2.45 -13.71 27.86
CA THR A 212 1.37 -12.85 27.36
C THR A 212 0.18 -13.60 26.77
N GLY A 213 0.26 -14.93 26.65
CA GLY A 213 -0.76 -15.76 26.01
C GLY A 213 -0.59 -15.96 24.51
N ASN A 214 0.33 -15.23 23.86
CA ASN A 214 0.63 -15.37 22.44
C ASN A 214 1.56 -16.57 22.14
N PHE A 215 1.79 -16.88 20.86
CA PHE A 215 2.58 -18.01 20.40
C PHE A 215 3.78 -17.58 19.55
N PRO A 216 4.93 -18.28 19.64
CA PRO A 216 6.11 -17.97 18.85
C PRO A 216 5.92 -18.32 17.37
N SER A 217 6.58 -17.56 16.50
CA SER A 217 6.60 -17.82 15.06
C SER A 217 7.36 -19.11 14.69
N SER A 218 8.30 -19.50 15.54
CA SER A 218 9.18 -20.65 15.34
C SER A 218 9.71 -21.12 16.69
N VAL A 219 10.09 -22.40 16.77
CA VAL A 219 10.76 -22.99 17.94
C VAL A 219 11.97 -22.13 18.33
N GLY A 220 12.06 -21.76 19.61
CA GLY A 220 13.17 -20.96 20.15
C GLY A 220 13.06 -19.45 19.93
N SER A 221 12.01 -18.97 19.25
CA SER A 221 11.77 -17.53 19.15
C SER A 221 11.37 -16.96 20.51
N ASN A 222 12.02 -15.85 20.89
CA ASN A 222 11.69 -15.04 22.08
C ASN A 222 10.98 -13.73 21.69
N SER A 223 10.66 -13.55 20.40
CA SER A 223 10.05 -12.34 19.88
C SER A 223 8.52 -12.43 19.84
N ASP A 224 7.90 -12.14 20.97
CA ASP A 224 6.44 -12.01 21.09
C ASP A 224 5.93 -10.69 20.46
N LYS A 225 5.79 -10.67 19.13
CA LYS A 225 5.37 -9.50 18.36
C LYS A 225 4.33 -9.77 17.27
N LEU A 226 4.19 -11.02 16.83
CA LEU A 226 3.30 -11.36 15.70
C LEU A 226 1.96 -11.82 16.26
N VAL A 227 0.90 -11.11 15.89
CA VAL A 227 -0.49 -11.45 16.23
C VAL A 227 -1.25 -11.55 14.91
N HIS A 228 -0.86 -12.52 14.11
CA HIS A 228 -1.34 -12.72 12.74
C HIS A 228 -1.93 -14.13 12.58
N TRP A 229 -2.80 -14.34 11.60
CA TRP A 229 -3.25 -15.70 11.27
C TRP A 229 -2.09 -16.61 10.89
N CYS A 230 -1.13 -16.13 10.08
CA CYS A 230 0.03 -16.93 9.72
C CYS A 230 0.99 -17.23 10.89
N HIS A 231 1.06 -16.35 11.91
CA HIS A 231 1.96 -16.50 13.05
C HIS A 231 1.39 -15.83 14.30
N GLY A 232 1.16 -16.62 15.35
CA GLY A 232 0.72 -16.15 16.67
C GLY A 232 -0.65 -16.68 17.07
N ALA A 233 -1.26 -16.01 18.05
CA ALA A 233 -2.53 -16.40 18.66
C ALA A 233 -3.70 -16.66 17.69
N PRO A 234 -3.92 -15.88 16.61
CA PRO A 234 -5.14 -16.01 15.80
C PRO A 234 -5.43 -17.39 15.21
N SER A 235 -4.42 -18.07 14.65
CA SER A 235 -4.58 -19.44 14.13
C SER A 235 -4.60 -20.50 15.23
N MET A 236 -3.90 -20.26 16.34
CA MET A 236 -3.90 -21.18 17.48
C MET A 236 -5.28 -21.30 18.12
N THR A 237 -6.10 -20.24 18.10
CA THR A 237 -7.50 -20.33 18.51
C THR A 237 -8.26 -21.40 17.73
N MET A 238 -8.08 -21.47 16.40
CA MET A 238 -8.75 -22.47 15.56
C MET A 238 -8.28 -23.89 15.88
N LEU A 239 -6.98 -24.06 16.14
CA LEU A 239 -6.42 -25.35 16.55
C LEU A 239 -6.98 -25.82 17.89
N PHE A 240 -6.95 -24.96 18.91
CA PHE A 240 -7.34 -25.35 20.27
C PHE A 240 -8.85 -25.49 20.43
N THR A 241 -9.66 -24.71 19.72
CA THR A 241 -11.11 -24.95 19.67
C THR A 241 -11.45 -26.30 19.03
N LEU A 242 -10.76 -26.68 17.95
CA LEU A 242 -10.93 -28.00 17.34
C LEU A 242 -10.42 -29.12 18.26
N ALA A 243 -9.29 -28.90 18.95
CA ALA A 243 -8.76 -29.87 19.91
C ALA A 243 -9.72 -30.07 21.09
N HIS A 244 -10.33 -29.01 21.60
CA HIS A 244 -11.39 -29.09 22.61
C HIS A 244 -12.58 -29.92 22.10
N GLU A 245 -13.06 -29.65 20.89
CA GLU A 245 -14.18 -30.39 20.29
C GLU A 245 -13.89 -31.89 20.12
N ILE A 246 -12.66 -32.25 19.74
CA ILE A 246 -12.28 -33.64 19.50
C ILE A 246 -11.99 -34.39 20.82
N PHE A 247 -11.28 -33.75 21.75
CA PHE A 247 -10.75 -34.41 22.95
C PHE A 247 -11.55 -34.11 24.24
N GLY A 248 -12.51 -33.19 24.19
CA GLY A 248 -13.35 -32.82 25.33
C GLY A 248 -12.61 -32.16 26.49
N ARG A 249 -11.40 -31.60 26.28
CA ARG A 249 -10.64 -30.97 27.36
C ARG A 249 -10.88 -29.47 27.44
N GLU A 250 -11.24 -29.00 28.63
CA GLU A 250 -11.50 -27.58 28.90
C GLU A 250 -10.25 -26.69 28.82
N ASP A 251 -9.07 -27.22 29.14
CA ASP A 251 -7.84 -26.44 29.10
C ASP A 251 -7.49 -25.94 27.68
N TYR A 252 -7.87 -26.70 26.65
CA TYR A 252 -7.76 -26.23 25.26
C TYR A 252 -8.71 -25.06 24.97
N LEU A 253 -9.94 -25.11 25.48
CA LEU A 253 -10.88 -24.01 25.32
C LEU A 253 -10.38 -22.74 26.04
N GLU A 254 -9.82 -22.89 27.24
CA GLU A 254 -9.23 -21.76 27.98
C GLU A 254 -8.01 -21.17 27.24
N ILE A 255 -7.17 -22.00 26.62
CA ILE A 255 -6.08 -21.50 25.76
C ILE A 255 -6.65 -20.70 24.56
N ALA A 256 -7.72 -21.17 23.94
CA ALA A 256 -8.36 -20.45 22.83
C ALA A 256 -8.98 -19.11 23.28
N LYS A 257 -9.58 -19.06 24.48
CA LYS A 257 -10.09 -17.80 25.07
C LYS A 257 -8.96 -16.82 25.37
N ASP A 258 -7.85 -17.29 25.92
CA ASP A 258 -6.62 -16.48 26.12
C ASP A 258 -6.15 -15.84 24.80
N CYS A 259 -6.14 -16.60 23.70
CA CYS A 259 -5.83 -16.04 22.39
C CYS A 259 -6.80 -14.91 22.00
N GLY A 260 -8.09 -15.08 22.28
CA GLY A 260 -9.11 -14.05 22.09
C GLY A 260 -8.78 -12.74 22.84
N GLU A 261 -8.28 -12.82 24.07
CA GLU A 261 -7.87 -11.64 24.84
C GLU A 261 -6.60 -10.98 24.27
N VAL A 262 -5.61 -11.78 23.83
CA VAL A 262 -4.43 -11.25 23.11
C VAL A 262 -4.85 -10.43 21.89
N ILE A 263 -5.78 -10.97 21.10
CA ILE A 263 -6.22 -10.35 19.86
C ILE A 263 -7.09 -9.13 20.13
N TRP A 264 -7.91 -9.14 21.18
CA TRP A 264 -8.64 -7.94 21.57
C TRP A 264 -7.71 -6.79 21.95
N CYS A 265 -6.57 -7.10 22.59
CA CYS A 265 -5.59 -6.08 23.00
C CYS A 265 -4.65 -5.64 21.87
N ARG A 266 -4.24 -6.56 20.99
CA ARG A 266 -3.12 -6.38 20.04
C ARG A 266 -3.47 -6.66 18.58
N GLY A 267 -4.73 -7.03 18.29
CA GLY A 267 -5.17 -7.53 16.98
C GLY A 267 -5.57 -6.47 15.96
N ILE A 268 -5.64 -5.19 16.35
CA ILE A 268 -5.84 -4.07 15.42
C ILE A 268 -4.48 -3.66 14.84
N LEU A 269 -4.06 -4.32 13.77
CA LEU A 269 -2.70 -4.25 13.25
C LEU A 269 -2.43 -3.01 12.39
N LYS A 270 -1.27 -2.36 12.59
CA LYS A 270 -0.75 -1.32 11.67
C LYS A 270 -0.32 -1.89 10.31
N LYS A 271 -0.19 -3.22 10.21
CA LYS A 271 0.20 -3.92 8.98
C LYS A 271 -0.89 -3.85 7.90
N GLY A 272 -2.16 -3.85 8.29
CA GLY A 272 -3.29 -3.64 7.38
C GLY A 272 -4.56 -4.39 7.77
N SER A 273 -5.55 -4.40 6.87
CA SER A 273 -6.87 -5.03 7.05
C SER A 273 -7.01 -6.43 6.44
N GLY A 274 -5.93 -7.03 5.93
CA GLY A 274 -5.92 -8.36 5.30
C GLY A 274 -6.37 -9.54 6.15
N ILE A 275 -6.50 -10.70 5.49
CA ILE A 275 -6.82 -11.98 6.13
C ILE A 275 -5.57 -12.65 6.72
N CYS A 276 -4.44 -12.64 6.01
CA CYS A 276 -3.26 -13.39 6.47
C CYS A 276 -2.61 -12.80 7.73
N HIS A 277 -2.52 -11.47 7.76
CA HIS A 277 -1.82 -10.72 8.80
C HIS A 277 -2.39 -9.31 8.95
N GLY A 278 -3.72 -9.23 9.01
CA GLY A 278 -4.47 -7.98 9.15
C GLY A 278 -5.66 -8.12 10.09
N VAL A 279 -6.35 -6.99 10.29
CA VAL A 279 -7.48 -6.89 11.23
C VAL A 279 -8.63 -7.83 10.86
N SER A 280 -8.97 -7.97 9.57
CA SER A 280 -10.05 -8.88 9.15
C SER A 280 -9.73 -10.33 9.49
N GLY A 281 -8.49 -10.79 9.27
CA GLY A 281 -8.04 -12.12 9.64
C GLY A 281 -8.15 -12.40 11.13
N ASN A 282 -7.76 -11.43 11.94
CA ASN A 282 -7.85 -11.50 13.39
C ASN A 282 -9.30 -11.55 13.89
N ALA A 283 -10.24 -10.90 13.19
CA ALA A 283 -11.66 -10.93 13.53
C ALA A 283 -12.26 -12.35 13.47
N TYR A 284 -11.76 -13.23 12.58
CA TYR A 284 -12.20 -14.62 12.47
C TYR A 284 -11.96 -15.42 13.76
N THR A 285 -10.99 -15.04 14.58
CA THR A 285 -10.80 -15.65 15.90
C THR A 285 -12.03 -15.47 16.78
N PHE A 286 -12.62 -14.28 16.79
CA PHE A 286 -13.82 -14.03 17.58
C PHE A 286 -15.05 -14.77 17.03
N LEU A 287 -15.19 -14.86 15.70
CA LEU A 287 -16.25 -15.67 15.09
C LEU A 287 -16.10 -17.16 15.46
N CYS A 288 -14.87 -17.68 15.45
CA CYS A 288 -14.56 -19.05 15.86
C CYS A 288 -14.94 -19.30 17.33
N LEU A 289 -14.53 -18.39 18.24
CA LEU A 289 -14.89 -18.48 19.66
C LEU A 289 -16.41 -18.39 19.87
N TYR A 290 -17.10 -17.46 19.20
CA TYR A 290 -18.55 -17.35 19.27
C TYR A 290 -19.24 -18.62 18.77
N GLN A 291 -18.79 -19.21 17.66
CA GLN A 291 -19.38 -20.44 17.13
C GLN A 291 -19.32 -21.60 18.12
N LYS A 292 -18.27 -21.66 18.96
CA LYS A 292 -18.07 -22.71 19.96
C LYS A 292 -18.71 -22.42 21.31
N THR A 293 -18.60 -21.20 21.81
CA THR A 293 -19.06 -20.82 23.16
C THR A 293 -20.47 -20.24 23.18
N LYS A 294 -20.93 -19.69 22.05
CA LYS A 294 -22.15 -18.88 21.94
C LYS A 294 -22.17 -17.64 22.84
N GLU A 295 -21.01 -17.20 23.35
CA GLU A 295 -20.88 -15.98 24.13
C GLU A 295 -20.92 -14.75 23.22
N LEU A 296 -21.94 -13.90 23.42
CA LEU A 296 -22.18 -12.68 22.64
C LEU A 296 -21.02 -11.69 22.63
N LYS A 297 -20.21 -11.68 23.68
CA LYS A 297 -18.97 -10.89 23.76
C LYS A 297 -18.07 -11.12 22.54
N HIS A 298 -17.92 -12.37 22.09
CA HIS A 298 -17.08 -12.66 20.94
C HIS A 298 -17.71 -12.16 19.64
N LEU A 299 -19.02 -12.33 19.46
CA LEU A 299 -19.72 -11.80 18.28
C LEU A 299 -19.59 -10.27 18.21
N TYR A 300 -19.76 -9.58 19.34
CA TYR A 300 -19.55 -8.13 19.45
C TYR A 300 -18.13 -7.71 19.05
N ARG A 301 -17.11 -8.38 19.58
CA ARG A 301 -15.71 -8.08 19.25
C ARG A 301 -15.42 -8.28 17.75
N ALA A 302 -16.01 -9.28 17.11
CA ALA A 302 -15.94 -9.46 15.66
C ALA A 302 -16.56 -8.27 14.91
N CYS A 303 -17.74 -7.80 15.33
CA CYS A 303 -18.38 -6.63 14.76
C CYS A 303 -17.54 -5.35 14.92
N LYS A 304 -16.88 -5.15 16.08
CA LYS A 304 -15.98 -4.00 16.27
C LYS A 304 -14.74 -4.04 15.39
N PHE A 305 -14.20 -5.21 15.10
CA PHE A 305 -13.12 -5.35 14.13
C PHE A 305 -13.61 -5.08 12.69
N ALA A 306 -14.84 -5.49 12.36
CA ALA A 306 -15.46 -5.14 11.08
C ALA A 306 -15.70 -3.62 10.96
N GLU A 307 -16.17 -2.97 12.02
CA GLU A 307 -16.35 -1.51 12.11
C GLU A 307 -15.02 -0.77 11.84
N TRP A 308 -13.92 -1.24 12.44
CA TRP A 308 -12.59 -0.71 12.15
C TRP A 308 -12.20 -0.86 10.67
N CYS A 309 -12.53 -2.00 10.05
CA CYS A 309 -12.26 -2.23 8.63
C CYS A 309 -13.10 -1.34 7.70
N PHE A 310 -14.28 -0.86 8.12
CA PHE A 310 -15.08 0.09 7.32
C PHE A 310 -14.37 1.43 7.14
N ASP A 311 -13.60 1.84 8.14
CA ASP A 311 -12.85 3.09 8.18
C ASP A 311 -11.34 2.90 7.89
N TYR A 312 -10.94 1.75 7.33
CA TYR A 312 -9.53 1.41 7.12
C TYR A 312 -8.73 2.50 6.38
N GLU A 313 -9.38 3.25 5.50
CA GLU A 313 -8.82 4.40 4.77
C GLU A 313 -8.19 5.44 5.70
N LYS A 314 -8.83 5.72 6.84
CA LYS A 314 -8.36 6.68 7.86
C LYS A 314 -7.15 6.15 8.63
N HIS A 315 -6.83 4.87 8.48
CA HIS A 315 -5.85 4.14 9.27
C HIS A 315 -4.78 3.47 8.39
N GLN A 316 -4.70 3.75 7.10
CA GLN A 316 -3.82 3.04 6.17
C GLN A 316 -2.36 3.56 6.25
N TYR A 317 -1.47 2.81 6.90
CA TYR A 317 -0.03 3.12 7.00
C TYR A 317 0.77 2.62 5.80
N ARG A 318 0.36 1.51 5.19
CA ARG A 318 1.08 0.81 4.13
C ARG A 318 0.12 0.35 3.02
N ILE A 319 0.61 0.39 1.80
CA ILE A 319 -0.02 -0.27 0.65
C ILE A 319 0.54 -1.70 0.62
N PRO A 320 -0.32 -2.73 0.64
CA PRO A 320 0.09 -4.13 0.47
C PRO A 320 0.67 -4.36 -0.92
N ASP A 321 1.47 -5.42 -1.07
CA ASP A 321 2.11 -5.74 -2.35
C ASP A 321 1.04 -6.08 -3.42
N ARG A 322 -0.07 -6.70 -3.00
CA ARG A 322 -1.26 -6.99 -3.83
C ARG A 322 -2.54 -6.42 -3.19
N PRO A 323 -2.87 -5.13 -3.44
CA PRO A 323 -3.87 -4.36 -2.68
C PRO A 323 -5.34 -4.75 -2.90
N TYR A 324 -5.61 -5.64 -3.84
CA TYR A 324 -6.96 -6.16 -4.13
C TYR A 324 -7.06 -7.66 -3.89
N SER A 325 -6.01 -8.31 -3.39
CA SER A 325 -6.00 -9.75 -3.20
C SER A 325 -6.79 -10.20 -1.98
N LEU A 326 -7.30 -11.43 -2.03
CA LEU A 326 -8.09 -12.00 -0.95
C LEU A 326 -7.33 -12.06 0.38
N PHE A 327 -6.04 -12.45 0.37
CA PHE A 327 -5.30 -12.68 1.62
C PHE A 327 -4.46 -11.49 2.10
N GLU A 328 -4.02 -10.58 1.22
CA GLU A 328 -3.22 -9.42 1.65
C GLU A 328 -4.12 -8.24 2.02
N VAL A 329 -5.02 -7.79 1.14
CA VAL A 329 -6.05 -6.77 1.41
C VAL A 329 -7.07 -6.79 0.27
N LEU A 330 -8.35 -6.87 0.61
CA LEU A 330 -9.47 -6.70 -0.33
C LEU A 330 -10.04 -5.26 -0.30
N ILE A 331 -9.46 -4.40 0.53
CA ILE A 331 -9.95 -3.06 0.84
C ILE A 331 -8.89 -2.04 0.45
N MET A 332 -8.88 -1.65 -0.81
CA MET A 332 -8.43 -0.31 -1.16
C MET A 332 -9.59 0.48 -1.71
N SER A 333 -9.79 1.63 -1.10
CA SER A 333 -10.57 2.71 -1.67
C SER A 333 -9.66 3.50 -2.57
N PRO A 334 -10.20 4.11 -3.63
CA PRO A 334 -9.53 5.24 -4.23
C PRO A 334 -9.11 6.19 -3.12
N ARG A 335 -7.87 6.65 -3.09
CA ARG A 335 -7.56 7.83 -2.27
C ARG A 335 -8.14 9.03 -2.98
N ILE A 336 -9.46 9.19 -2.88
CA ILE A 336 -10.11 10.36 -3.44
C ILE A 336 -10.01 11.50 -2.45
N LYS A 337 -9.29 12.53 -2.88
CA LYS A 337 -9.07 13.75 -2.12
C LYS A 337 -9.43 14.93 -2.99
N ALA A 338 -9.86 16.02 -2.39
CA ALA A 338 -9.96 17.30 -3.07
C ALA A 338 -9.03 18.30 -2.39
N PHE A 339 -8.26 19.04 -3.20
CA PHE A 339 -7.47 20.17 -2.73
C PHE A 339 -8.13 21.44 -3.24
N VAL A 340 -8.47 22.35 -2.33
CA VAL A 340 -9.24 23.55 -2.64
C VAL A 340 -8.40 24.78 -2.35
N SER A 341 -8.46 25.77 -3.25
CA SER A 341 -7.85 27.07 -3.04
C SER A 341 -8.57 28.13 -3.86
N GLN A 342 -8.67 29.34 -3.30
CA GLN A 342 -9.13 30.54 -3.99
C GLN A 342 -8.13 31.05 -5.05
N ARG A 343 -6.88 30.57 -5.01
CA ARG A 343 -5.78 30.95 -5.90
C ARG A 343 -5.04 29.71 -6.42
N THR A 344 -5.70 28.96 -7.30
CA THR A 344 -5.08 27.80 -7.96
C THR A 344 -4.41 28.23 -9.27
N VAL A 345 -3.12 27.96 -9.41
CA VAL A 345 -2.32 28.26 -10.61
C VAL A 345 -2.46 27.14 -11.62
N LEU A 346 -3.20 27.39 -12.68
CA LEU A 346 -3.36 26.51 -13.84
C LEU A 346 -2.52 27.04 -15.01
N ASP A 347 -2.45 26.29 -16.11
CA ASP A 347 -1.61 26.68 -17.25
C ASP A 347 -2.06 27.99 -17.92
N ASP A 348 -3.35 28.28 -17.85
CA ASP A 348 -4.01 29.39 -18.55
C ASP A 348 -4.40 30.54 -17.63
N GLU A 349 -4.61 30.30 -16.33
CA GLU A 349 -5.07 31.32 -15.39
C GLU A 349 -4.75 30.98 -13.92
N ILE A 350 -4.90 31.99 -13.05
CA ILE A 350 -5.02 31.79 -11.59
C ILE A 350 -6.50 31.96 -11.24
N THR A 351 -7.13 30.92 -10.71
CA THR A 351 -8.58 30.91 -10.46
C THR A 351 -8.92 30.11 -9.22
N PRO A 352 -10.05 30.39 -8.53
CA PRO A 352 -10.58 29.49 -7.52
C PRO A 352 -10.91 28.13 -8.13
N ALA A 353 -10.41 27.06 -7.50
CA ALA A 353 -10.61 25.71 -8.01
C ALA A 353 -10.62 24.63 -6.92
N VAL A 354 -11.27 23.52 -7.25
CA VAL A 354 -11.24 22.25 -6.54
C VAL A 354 -10.51 21.24 -7.43
N VAL A 355 -9.34 20.77 -6.99
CA VAL A 355 -8.54 19.76 -7.68
C VAL A 355 -8.85 18.41 -7.05
N VAL A 356 -9.61 17.57 -7.76
CA VAL A 356 -9.92 16.21 -7.33
C VAL A 356 -8.78 15.29 -7.75
N VAL A 357 -8.23 14.60 -6.77
CA VAL A 357 -7.15 13.63 -6.91
C VAL A 357 -7.72 12.26 -6.64
N LEU A 358 -7.53 11.35 -7.59
CA LEU A 358 -7.87 9.95 -7.45
C LEU A 358 -6.55 9.18 -7.37
N ASP A 359 -6.33 8.54 -6.21
CA ASP A 359 -5.11 7.81 -5.89
C ASP A 359 -3.87 8.72 -5.83
N GLU A 360 -3.06 8.70 -6.87
CA GLU A 360 -1.82 9.50 -6.98
C GLU A 360 -1.93 10.55 -8.11
N LYS A 361 -3.06 10.59 -8.84
CA LYS A 361 -3.24 11.36 -10.07
C LYS A 361 -4.34 12.41 -9.95
N ILE A 362 -4.14 13.52 -10.63
CA ILE A 362 -5.18 14.53 -10.82
C ILE A 362 -6.26 13.91 -11.70
N HIS A 363 -7.48 13.81 -11.18
CA HIS A 363 -8.61 13.21 -11.88
C HIS A 363 -9.43 14.26 -12.60
N GLU A 364 -9.81 15.33 -11.90
CA GLU A 364 -10.55 16.45 -12.48
C GLU A 364 -10.27 17.76 -11.74
N ILE A 365 -10.55 18.88 -12.43
CA ILE A 365 -10.34 20.23 -11.91
C ILE A 365 -11.66 20.98 -12.12
N LEU A 366 -12.27 21.45 -11.04
CA LEU A 366 -13.52 22.20 -11.07
C LEU A 366 -13.23 23.66 -10.74
N ARG A 367 -13.49 24.56 -11.69
CA ARG A 367 -13.21 26.00 -11.58
C ARG A 367 -14.45 26.77 -11.08
N GLY A 368 -14.24 27.96 -10.54
CA GLY A 368 -15.32 28.88 -10.13
C GLY A 368 -15.61 28.82 -8.63
N ASP A 369 -16.84 29.11 -8.21
CA ASP A 369 -17.22 29.20 -6.80
C ASP A 369 -16.92 27.89 -6.04
N VAL A 370 -15.86 27.92 -5.22
CA VAL A 370 -15.39 26.73 -4.50
C VAL A 370 -16.43 26.16 -3.53
N HIS A 371 -17.34 26.98 -2.98
CA HIS A 371 -18.39 26.46 -2.08
C HIS A 371 -19.40 25.60 -2.85
N GLN A 372 -19.73 26.01 -4.08
CA GLN A 372 -20.58 25.22 -4.96
C GLN A 372 -19.85 23.98 -5.45
N GLN A 373 -18.58 24.11 -5.83
CA GLN A 373 -17.79 22.96 -6.31
C GLN A 373 -17.51 21.94 -5.20
N ILE A 374 -17.28 22.38 -3.95
CA ILE A 374 -17.18 21.50 -2.78
C ILE A 374 -18.46 20.65 -2.65
N LYS A 375 -19.64 21.30 -2.62
CA LYS A 375 -20.91 20.58 -2.55
C LYS A 375 -21.09 19.61 -3.72
N HIS A 376 -20.67 20.02 -4.92
CA HIS A 376 -20.71 19.16 -6.09
C HIS A 376 -19.84 17.91 -5.92
N VAL A 377 -18.58 18.06 -5.48
CA VAL A 377 -17.67 16.91 -5.29
C VAL A 377 -18.08 16.03 -4.12
N GLU A 378 -18.62 16.59 -3.03
CA GLU A 378 -19.14 15.80 -1.90
C GLU A 378 -20.31 14.92 -2.34
N ASN A 379 -21.21 15.45 -3.18
CA ASN A 379 -22.33 14.70 -3.73
C ASN A 379 -21.88 13.66 -4.76
N LYS A 380 -20.94 14.02 -5.63
CA LYS A 380 -20.42 13.14 -6.70
C LYS A 380 -19.51 12.04 -6.16
N TYR A 381 -18.79 12.33 -5.09
CA TYR A 381 -17.83 11.44 -4.44
C TYR A 381 -18.08 11.35 -2.93
N PRO A 382 -19.05 10.54 -2.49
CA PRO A 382 -19.36 10.38 -1.08
C PRO A 382 -18.12 9.95 -0.27
N GLY A 383 -17.81 10.70 0.79
CA GLY A 383 -16.66 10.44 1.66
C GLY A 383 -15.32 11.01 1.17
N ILE A 384 -15.31 11.84 0.13
CA ILE A 384 -14.10 12.54 -0.33
C ILE A 384 -13.46 13.36 0.80
N ILE A 385 -12.15 13.24 0.96
CA ILE A 385 -11.40 14.04 1.94
C ILE A 385 -11.06 15.39 1.30
N ILE A 386 -11.62 16.46 1.84
CA ILE A 386 -11.39 17.81 1.33
C ILE A 386 -10.35 18.50 2.20
N LYS A 387 -9.30 19.03 1.55
CA LYS A 387 -8.31 19.89 2.16
C LYS A 387 -8.42 21.28 1.54
N ASP A 388 -9.04 22.19 2.28
CA ASP A 388 -9.22 23.57 1.87
C ASP A 388 -8.08 24.46 2.41
N PHE A 389 -7.39 25.12 1.49
CA PHE A 389 -6.29 26.02 1.78
C PHE A 389 -6.71 27.49 1.76
N GLY A 390 -8.00 27.78 1.58
CA GLY A 390 -8.57 29.11 1.61
C GLY A 390 -7.87 30.03 0.62
N SER A 391 -7.28 31.12 1.12
CA SER A 391 -6.58 32.09 0.29
C SER A 391 -5.17 31.68 -0.10
N TYR A 392 -4.55 30.61 0.42
CA TYR A 392 -3.18 30.25 0.02
C TYR A 392 -3.09 29.82 -1.44
N VAL A 393 -1.94 30.04 -2.07
CA VAL A 393 -1.73 29.70 -3.48
C VAL A 393 -1.49 28.20 -3.61
N LEU A 394 -2.28 27.52 -4.43
CA LEU A 394 -2.08 26.12 -4.84
C LEU A 394 -1.44 26.09 -6.24
N MET A 395 -0.24 25.55 -6.38
CA MET A 395 0.55 25.56 -7.62
C MET A 395 1.14 24.17 -7.89
N PRO A 396 1.47 23.80 -9.15
CA PRO A 396 2.25 22.59 -9.40
C PRO A 396 3.51 22.54 -8.54
N GLY A 397 3.79 21.39 -7.95
CA GLY A 397 5.01 21.16 -7.18
C GLY A 397 6.26 21.49 -7.99
N LEU A 398 7.28 22.06 -7.32
CA LEU A 398 8.47 22.53 -8.02
C LEU A 398 9.32 21.35 -8.50
N VAL A 399 9.99 21.55 -9.64
CA VAL A 399 10.94 20.59 -10.20
C VAL A 399 12.31 21.25 -10.28
N ASP A 400 13.24 20.77 -9.46
CA ASP A 400 14.63 21.22 -9.49
C ASP A 400 15.44 20.29 -10.40
N SER A 401 15.82 20.79 -11.57
CA SER A 401 16.55 20.02 -12.58
C SER A 401 18.06 19.93 -12.31
N HIS A 402 18.57 20.55 -11.24
CA HIS A 402 20.01 20.64 -11.00
C HIS A 402 20.35 20.56 -9.50
N VAL A 403 20.32 19.34 -8.96
CA VAL A 403 20.65 19.08 -7.55
C VAL A 403 21.92 18.25 -7.45
N HIS A 404 22.77 18.54 -6.47
CA HIS A 404 23.94 17.73 -6.17
C HIS A 404 23.67 16.89 -4.93
N ILE A 405 23.53 15.57 -5.10
CA ILE A 405 23.43 14.61 -4.02
C ILE A 405 24.67 13.71 -4.07
N ASP A 406 25.46 13.78 -3.00
CA ASP A 406 26.82 13.24 -2.94
C ASP A 406 26.87 11.78 -2.41
N ASP A 407 25.72 11.12 -2.38
CA ASP A 407 25.52 9.74 -1.98
C ASP A 407 25.48 8.82 -3.22
N PRO A 408 26.25 7.73 -3.30
CA PRO A 408 27.17 7.19 -2.30
C PRO A 408 28.56 7.82 -2.29
N GLY A 409 29.29 7.57 -1.21
CA GLY A 409 30.72 7.81 -1.09
C GLY A 409 31.13 9.17 -0.52
N ARG A 410 30.27 10.19 -0.57
CA ARG A 410 30.51 11.50 0.07
C ARG A 410 29.31 11.96 0.92
N THR A 411 28.67 11.02 1.61
CA THR A 411 27.46 11.27 2.41
C THR A 411 27.65 12.30 3.51
N GLN A 412 28.88 12.57 3.96
CA GLN A 412 29.20 13.65 4.89
C GLN A 412 28.98 15.06 4.32
N TRP A 413 28.94 15.22 3.00
CA TRP A 413 28.60 16.48 2.33
C TRP A 413 27.09 16.63 2.27
N GLU A 414 26.41 15.73 1.56
CA GLU A 414 24.96 15.66 1.47
C GLU A 414 24.50 14.23 1.13
N GLU A 415 23.38 13.78 1.69
CA GLU A 415 22.79 12.47 1.38
C GLU A 415 21.34 12.59 0.90
N PHE A 416 20.81 11.56 0.24
CA PHE A 416 19.45 11.59 -0.32
C PHE A 416 18.40 12.00 0.71
N LYS A 417 18.51 11.48 1.93
CA LYS A 417 17.52 11.71 3.00
C LYS A 417 17.42 13.18 3.39
N THR A 418 18.54 13.85 3.64
CA THR A 418 18.54 15.26 4.06
C THR A 418 18.34 16.22 2.90
N ALA A 419 18.89 15.90 1.71
CA ALA A 419 18.63 16.66 0.48
C ALA A 419 17.14 16.68 0.13
N THR A 420 16.50 15.51 0.05
CA THR A 420 15.08 15.43 -0.32
C THR A 420 14.17 15.97 0.78
N LYS A 421 14.57 15.89 2.05
CA LYS A 421 13.87 16.54 3.17
C LYS A 421 13.87 18.07 3.01
N ALA A 422 15.01 18.65 2.65
CA ALA A 422 15.13 20.08 2.40
C ALA A 422 14.31 20.51 1.18
N ALA A 423 14.36 19.72 0.10
CA ALA A 423 13.54 19.93 -1.10
C ALA A 423 12.04 19.97 -0.74
N ALA A 424 11.56 18.99 0.05
CA ALA A 424 10.18 18.96 0.50
C ALA A 424 9.78 20.22 1.27
N ALA A 425 10.59 20.71 2.21
CA ALA A 425 10.30 21.94 2.96
C ALA A 425 10.30 23.20 2.08
N GLY A 426 11.06 23.18 0.98
CA GLY A 426 11.12 24.25 -0.02
C GLY A 426 9.99 24.24 -1.06
N GLY A 427 9.04 23.31 -0.99
CA GLY A 427 7.96 23.20 -1.99
C GLY A 427 8.32 22.36 -3.22
N VAL A 428 9.50 21.74 -3.23
CA VAL A 428 9.98 20.91 -4.33
C VAL A 428 9.42 19.50 -4.18
N THR A 429 8.81 18.98 -5.25
CA THR A 429 8.26 17.61 -5.30
C THR A 429 9.13 16.69 -6.15
N THR A 430 10.06 17.24 -6.94
CA THR A 430 10.99 16.45 -7.74
C THR A 430 12.34 17.13 -7.86
N VAL A 431 13.40 16.36 -7.67
CA VAL A 431 14.78 16.79 -7.91
C VAL A 431 15.43 15.90 -8.97
N VAL A 432 16.34 16.44 -9.76
CA VAL A 432 17.16 15.66 -10.69
C VAL A 432 18.62 15.83 -10.32
N ASP A 433 19.22 14.71 -9.93
CA ASP A 433 20.56 14.66 -9.38
C ASP A 433 21.64 14.65 -10.46
N MET A 434 22.69 15.43 -10.22
CA MET A 434 23.85 15.62 -11.11
C MET A 434 24.86 14.45 -11.00
N PRO A 435 25.55 14.09 -12.09
CA PRO A 435 26.26 12.81 -12.18
C PRO A 435 27.64 12.79 -11.50
N LEU A 436 28.17 13.92 -11.00
CA LEU A 436 29.62 14.09 -10.84
C LEU A 436 30.17 13.95 -9.40
N ASN A 437 29.37 14.19 -8.36
CA ASN A 437 29.91 14.27 -7.00
C ASN A 437 29.90 12.96 -6.22
N SER A 438 29.00 12.03 -6.54
CA SER A 438 28.96 10.72 -5.91
C SER A 438 30.18 9.88 -6.31
N ILE A 439 30.56 8.94 -5.46
CA ILE A 439 31.60 7.95 -5.72
C ILE A 439 30.95 6.55 -5.69
N PRO A 440 30.83 5.87 -6.85
CA PRO A 440 31.26 6.31 -8.17
C PRO A 440 30.33 7.38 -8.81
N PRO A 441 30.83 8.19 -9.77
CA PRO A 441 30.02 9.13 -10.52
C PRO A 441 29.11 8.40 -11.53
N THR A 442 27.95 8.98 -11.85
CA THR A 442 26.92 8.41 -12.72
C THR A 442 27.28 8.54 -14.21
N THR A 443 28.40 7.95 -14.63
CA THR A 443 28.89 7.93 -16.03
C THR A 443 28.71 6.58 -16.71
N THR A 444 28.24 5.55 -15.99
CA THR A 444 27.93 4.22 -16.51
C THR A 444 26.60 3.72 -15.94
N VAL A 445 25.98 2.75 -16.61
CA VAL A 445 24.74 2.10 -16.14
C VAL A 445 24.94 1.41 -14.79
N ASP A 446 26.10 0.80 -14.55
CA ASP A 446 26.36 0.14 -13.26
C ASP A 446 26.54 1.14 -12.13
N ASN A 447 27.17 2.29 -12.39
CA ASN A 447 27.26 3.36 -11.40
C ASN A 447 25.87 3.97 -11.12
N LEU A 448 25.02 4.11 -12.13
CA LEU A 448 23.62 4.51 -11.93
C LEU A 448 22.88 3.52 -11.03
N LYS A 449 23.00 2.21 -11.25
CA LYS A 449 22.38 1.20 -10.38
C LYS A 449 22.87 1.31 -8.93
N VAL A 450 24.17 1.55 -8.73
CA VAL A 450 24.75 1.78 -7.40
C VAL A 450 24.14 3.01 -6.75
N LYS A 451 23.98 4.11 -7.48
CA LYS A 451 23.38 5.35 -6.98
C LYS A 451 21.88 5.20 -6.68
N MET A 452 21.13 4.53 -7.55
CA MET A 452 19.71 4.19 -7.32
C MET A 452 19.53 3.37 -6.05
N LYS A 453 20.41 2.40 -5.79
CA LYS A 453 20.36 1.59 -4.57
C LYS A 453 20.61 2.41 -3.30
N ALA A 454 21.43 3.46 -3.35
CA ALA A 454 21.63 4.37 -2.23
C ALA A 454 20.39 5.26 -1.97
N ALA A 455 19.70 5.66 -3.05
CA ALA A 455 18.46 6.42 -2.98
C ALA A 455 17.28 5.61 -2.41
N GLU A 456 17.22 4.30 -2.66
CA GLU A 456 16.12 3.43 -2.21
C GLU A 456 15.85 3.56 -0.70
N GLY A 457 14.59 3.89 -0.36
CA GLY A 457 14.17 4.03 1.03
C GLY A 457 14.66 5.29 1.74
N ASN A 458 15.25 6.26 1.03
CA ASN A 458 15.79 7.51 1.58
C ASN A 458 15.17 8.78 0.96
N LEU A 459 14.01 8.71 0.31
CA LEU A 459 13.46 9.81 -0.48
C LEU A 459 12.18 10.42 0.10
N PHE A 460 12.19 11.73 0.39
CA PHE A 460 10.97 12.49 0.70
C PHE A 460 10.24 12.98 -0.56
N VAL A 461 10.98 13.31 -1.61
CA VAL A 461 10.51 13.80 -2.92
C VAL A 461 10.95 12.85 -4.02
N ASP A 462 10.39 12.95 -5.22
CA ASP A 462 10.83 12.11 -6.34
C ASP A 462 12.23 12.52 -6.84
N VAL A 463 13.02 11.54 -7.28
CA VAL A 463 14.40 11.76 -7.72
C VAL A 463 14.63 11.18 -9.11
N GLY A 464 15.04 12.03 -10.04
CA GLY A 464 15.63 11.64 -11.32
C GLY A 464 17.16 11.71 -11.30
N PHE A 465 17.80 11.18 -12.34
CA PHE A 465 19.26 11.16 -12.45
C PHE A 465 19.71 11.62 -13.83
N TRP A 466 20.67 12.54 -13.86
CA TRP A 466 21.45 12.82 -15.06
C TRP A 466 22.56 11.79 -15.25
N GLY A 467 22.86 11.48 -16.51
CA GLY A 467 24.04 10.71 -16.89
C GLY A 467 25.18 11.63 -17.31
N GLY A 468 26.39 11.41 -16.80
CA GLY A 468 27.57 12.17 -17.18
C GLY A 468 28.16 11.66 -18.49
N VAL A 469 28.41 12.58 -19.44
CA VAL A 469 29.14 12.28 -20.68
C VAL A 469 30.62 12.56 -20.47
N VAL A 470 31.46 11.56 -20.73
CA VAL A 470 32.93 11.59 -20.56
C VAL A 470 33.60 10.90 -21.76
N PRO A 471 34.89 11.19 -22.04
CA PRO A 471 35.64 10.42 -23.01
C PRO A 471 35.57 8.91 -22.69
N GLY A 472 35.06 8.11 -23.63
CA GLY A 472 34.86 6.66 -23.47
C GLY A 472 33.42 6.19 -23.30
N ASN A 473 32.45 7.09 -23.06
CA ASN A 473 31.01 6.77 -23.11
C ASN A 473 30.23 7.60 -24.17
N THR A 474 30.97 8.24 -25.08
CA THR A 474 30.48 9.17 -26.12
C THR A 474 29.61 8.51 -27.20
N PHE A 475 29.44 7.19 -27.20
CA PHE A 475 28.62 6.46 -28.19
C PHE A 475 27.10 6.64 -27.96
N HIS A 476 26.68 7.41 -26.95
CA HIS A 476 25.27 7.63 -26.60
C HIS A 476 24.79 9.09 -26.66
N ALA A 477 25.63 10.03 -27.09
CA ALA A 477 25.23 11.42 -27.27
C ALA A 477 25.17 11.75 -28.76
N GLU A 478 23.97 12.03 -29.28
CA GLU A 478 23.82 12.59 -30.63
C GLU A 478 24.56 13.95 -30.68
N PHE A 479 25.46 14.09 -31.65
CA PHE A 479 26.22 15.31 -31.90
C PHE A 479 25.31 16.37 -32.53
N GLU A 480 25.25 17.56 -31.93
CA GLU A 480 24.95 18.80 -32.65
C GLU A 480 26.24 19.66 -32.73
N ASP A 481 26.41 20.30 -33.88
CA ASP A 481 27.67 20.83 -34.40
C ASP A 481 28.43 21.80 -33.47
N THR A 482 29.76 21.63 -33.45
CA THR A 482 30.73 22.53 -32.81
C THR A 482 30.82 23.87 -33.54
N ILE A 483 30.54 24.97 -32.83
CA ILE A 483 31.05 26.31 -33.18
C ILE A 483 32.41 26.50 -32.51
N SER A 484 33.41 26.93 -33.27
CA SER A 484 34.76 27.23 -32.77
C SER A 484 34.77 28.45 -31.85
N THR A 485 35.50 28.38 -30.75
CA THR A 485 35.92 29.56 -29.97
C THR A 485 37.45 29.59 -29.92
N GLU A 486 38.06 30.32 -30.84
CA GLU A 486 39.48 30.65 -30.75
C GLU A 486 39.69 31.78 -29.73
N GLY A 487 40.73 31.65 -28.88
CA GLY A 487 41.48 32.81 -28.40
C GLY A 487 41.80 32.93 -26.91
N MET A 488 41.32 32.07 -26.00
CA MET A 488 41.70 32.14 -24.58
C MET A 488 41.89 30.75 -23.96
N ASP A 489 42.86 30.63 -23.06
CA ASP A 489 43.19 29.38 -22.36
C ASP A 489 42.04 28.99 -21.41
N PRO A 490 41.36 27.85 -21.64
CA PRO A 490 40.25 27.38 -20.81
C PRO A 490 40.67 26.93 -19.40
N ASN A 491 41.97 26.82 -19.12
CA ASN A 491 42.49 26.44 -17.80
C ASN A 491 42.73 27.65 -16.87
N LEU A 492 42.55 28.88 -17.37
CA LEU A 492 42.69 30.09 -16.55
C LEU A 492 41.36 30.49 -15.90
N TYR A 493 41.41 30.75 -14.59
CA TYR A 493 40.23 31.15 -13.80
C TYR A 493 39.59 32.46 -14.30
N GLU A 494 40.37 33.37 -14.89
CA GLU A 494 39.85 34.60 -15.50
C GLU A 494 38.98 34.32 -16.74
N THR A 495 39.31 33.30 -17.54
CA THR A 495 38.51 32.88 -18.71
C THR A 495 37.12 32.40 -18.27
N PHE A 496 37.05 31.69 -17.13
CA PHE A 496 35.79 31.25 -16.52
C PHE A 496 34.94 32.45 -16.04
N LEU A 497 35.56 33.44 -15.40
CA LEU A 497 34.87 34.66 -14.93
C LEU A 497 34.37 35.56 -16.07
N HIS A 498 35.11 35.64 -17.18
CA HIS A 498 34.69 36.40 -18.37
C HIS A 498 33.47 35.80 -19.07
N SER A 499 33.26 34.48 -18.97
CA SER A 499 32.11 33.79 -19.56
C SER A 499 30.79 34.00 -18.79
N ARG A 500 30.84 34.53 -17.56
CA ARG A 500 29.65 34.75 -16.69
C ARG A 500 29.77 36.04 -15.84
N PRO A 501 29.40 37.21 -16.37
CA PRO A 501 29.34 38.42 -15.56
C PRO A 501 28.25 38.30 -14.49
N SER A 502 28.55 38.67 -13.24
CA SER A 502 27.59 38.68 -12.10
C SER A 502 26.33 39.51 -12.39
N ARG A 503 26.42 40.44 -13.34
CA ARG A 503 25.30 41.24 -13.86
C ARG A 503 24.25 40.40 -14.59
N MET A 504 24.60 39.25 -15.18
CA MET A 504 23.63 38.33 -15.80
C MET A 504 22.83 37.55 -14.77
N GLU A 505 23.46 37.03 -13.71
CA GLU A 505 22.72 36.35 -12.63
C GLU A 505 21.81 37.32 -11.89
N VAL A 506 22.29 38.52 -11.55
CA VAL A 506 21.47 39.54 -10.89
C VAL A 506 20.35 40.05 -11.80
N ARG A 507 20.58 40.19 -13.11
CA ARG A 507 19.52 40.52 -14.08
C ARG A 507 18.54 39.38 -14.29
N ALA A 508 19.00 38.12 -14.34
CA ALA A 508 18.12 36.96 -14.48
C ALA A 508 17.24 36.81 -13.25
N ILE A 509 17.81 36.91 -12.04
CA ILE A 509 17.07 36.88 -10.78
C ILE A 509 16.11 38.07 -10.69
N SER A 510 16.53 39.29 -11.06
CA SER A 510 15.66 40.46 -11.05
C SER A 510 14.57 40.42 -12.13
N ALA A 511 14.87 39.87 -13.31
CA ALA A 511 13.92 39.73 -14.41
C ALA A 511 12.90 38.62 -14.11
N VAL A 512 13.33 37.47 -13.59
CA VAL A 512 12.43 36.42 -13.09
C VAL A 512 11.58 36.98 -11.96
N ALA A 513 12.15 37.66 -10.97
CA ALA A 513 11.40 38.29 -9.88
C ALA A 513 10.40 39.35 -10.38
N SER A 514 10.76 40.14 -11.40
CA SER A 514 9.87 41.14 -12.01
C SER A 514 8.78 40.51 -12.89
N LEU A 515 9.05 39.38 -13.55
CA LEU A 515 8.09 38.63 -14.37
C LEU A 515 7.13 37.81 -13.51
N CYS A 516 7.62 37.24 -12.41
CA CYS A 516 6.82 36.58 -11.37
C CYS A 516 5.83 37.53 -10.70
N LYS A 517 6.20 38.82 -10.56
CA LYS A 517 5.30 39.87 -10.07
C LYS A 517 4.26 40.34 -11.09
N LYS A 518 4.42 39.97 -12.37
CA LYS A 518 3.63 40.53 -13.48
C LYS A 518 2.73 39.51 -14.18
N TYR A 519 3.10 38.23 -14.28
CA TYR A 519 2.32 37.25 -15.05
C TYR A 519 2.40 35.80 -14.53
N ASN A 520 1.33 35.08 -14.88
CA ASN A 520 0.96 33.66 -14.76
C ASN A 520 2.04 32.60 -15.13
N GLU A 521 3.30 32.99 -15.35
CA GLU A 521 4.34 32.15 -15.98
C GLU A 521 5.33 31.56 -14.96
N ILE A 522 5.26 31.92 -13.67
CA ILE A 522 6.22 31.42 -12.66
C ILE A 522 6.23 29.89 -12.62
N SER A 523 5.05 29.27 -12.52
CA SER A 523 4.84 27.82 -12.55
C SER A 523 5.48 27.16 -13.77
N ARG A 524 5.47 27.84 -14.92
CA ARG A 524 6.11 27.35 -16.13
C ARG A 524 7.64 27.31 -15.99
N TYR A 525 8.26 28.30 -15.37
CA TYR A 525 9.72 28.35 -15.21
C TYR A 525 10.28 27.40 -14.15
N ILE A 526 9.51 27.13 -13.09
CA ILE A 526 9.99 26.35 -11.93
C ILE A 526 9.35 24.96 -11.80
N SER A 527 8.34 24.65 -12.60
CA SER A 527 7.68 23.34 -12.60
C SER A 527 7.59 22.76 -14.02
N ALA A 528 6.88 23.40 -14.95
CA ALA A 528 6.59 22.79 -16.26
C ALA A 528 7.81 22.66 -17.19
N ASN A 529 8.60 23.73 -17.35
CA ASN A 529 9.79 23.71 -18.21
C ASN A 529 10.91 22.84 -17.64
N PRO A 530 11.22 22.85 -16.32
CA PRO A 530 12.18 21.91 -15.76
C PRO A 530 11.70 20.45 -15.89
N ALA A 531 10.42 20.17 -15.67
CA ALA A 531 9.86 18.83 -15.93
C ALA A 531 10.05 18.42 -17.39
N LYS A 532 9.82 19.33 -18.34
CA LYS A 532 10.08 19.10 -19.77
C LYS A 532 11.55 18.87 -20.07
N LEU A 533 12.45 19.68 -19.51
CA LEU A 533 13.90 19.53 -19.66
C LEU A 533 14.34 18.13 -19.22
N CYS A 534 13.77 17.61 -18.14
CA CYS A 534 14.09 16.30 -17.58
C CYS A 534 13.30 15.14 -18.20
N GLY A 535 12.48 15.38 -19.24
CA GLY A 535 11.64 14.36 -19.88
C GLY A 535 10.41 13.91 -19.07
N LEU A 536 10.07 14.59 -17.97
CA LEU A 536 8.99 14.26 -17.05
C LEU A 536 7.66 14.97 -17.35
N ASN A 537 7.56 15.76 -18.42
CA ASN A 537 6.38 16.57 -18.75
C ASN A 537 5.09 15.79 -19.06
N LYS A 538 5.16 14.46 -19.19
CA LYS A 538 3.97 13.60 -19.32
C LYS A 538 3.32 13.31 -17.96
N ILE A 539 4.06 13.44 -16.87
CA ILE A 539 3.62 13.02 -15.54
C ILE A 539 3.74 14.13 -14.48
N LYS A 540 4.59 15.15 -14.69
CA LYS A 540 4.88 16.20 -13.70
C LYS A 540 4.88 17.61 -14.29
N GLY A 541 4.82 18.59 -13.38
CA GLY A 541 5.08 20.00 -13.67
C GLY A 541 3.86 20.85 -13.99
N ARG A 542 2.64 20.28 -14.03
CA ARG A 542 1.38 21.02 -14.26
C ARG A 542 0.25 20.44 -13.40
N ILE A 543 -0.76 21.27 -13.09
CA ILE A 543 -2.03 20.81 -12.53
C ILE A 543 -2.94 20.51 -13.72
N TYR A 544 -2.93 19.27 -14.19
CA TYR A 544 -3.70 18.84 -15.35
C TYR A 544 -4.17 17.39 -15.17
N PRO A 545 -5.40 17.02 -15.60
CA PRO A 545 -5.90 15.65 -15.48
C PRO A 545 -4.93 14.60 -16.05
N GLY A 546 -4.68 13.53 -15.29
CA GLY A 546 -3.74 12.46 -15.63
C GLY A 546 -2.31 12.67 -15.13
N MET A 547 -1.94 13.87 -14.70
CA MET A 547 -0.63 14.13 -14.08
C MET A 547 -0.58 13.67 -12.63
N ASP A 548 0.64 13.46 -12.11
CA ASP A 548 0.86 13.26 -10.69
C ASP A 548 0.30 14.45 -9.90
N ALA A 549 -0.39 14.16 -8.81
CA ALA A 549 -0.94 15.16 -7.90
C ALA A 549 0.15 15.78 -7.01
N ASP A 550 1.12 16.43 -7.66
CA ASP A 550 2.26 17.09 -7.05
C ASP A 550 1.98 18.58 -6.92
N PHE A 551 1.89 19.08 -5.70
CA PHE A 551 1.52 20.46 -5.42
C PHE A 551 2.45 21.12 -4.39
N VAL A 552 2.60 22.43 -4.52
CA VAL A 552 3.07 23.30 -3.46
C VAL A 552 1.95 24.27 -3.08
N VAL A 553 1.74 24.41 -1.78
CA VAL A 553 0.82 25.37 -1.19
C VAL A 553 1.64 26.38 -0.41
N TRP A 554 1.48 27.66 -0.72
CA TRP A 554 2.28 28.70 -0.11
C TRP A 554 1.50 30.00 0.11
N ASP A 555 1.93 30.75 1.11
CA ASP A 555 1.40 32.05 1.47
C ASP A 555 2.36 33.15 0.93
N PRO A 556 2.04 33.82 -0.19
CA PRO A 556 2.86 34.89 -0.74
C PRO A 556 2.97 36.12 0.15
N GLU A 557 1.99 36.34 1.03
CA GLU A 557 1.92 37.51 1.89
C GLU A 557 2.72 37.31 3.20
N SER A 558 3.03 36.08 3.57
CA SER A 558 3.80 35.77 4.78
C SER A 558 5.26 36.24 4.69
N GLN A 559 5.78 36.73 5.81
CA GLN A 559 7.19 37.03 6.01
C GLN A 559 7.79 36.14 7.09
N PHE A 560 9.03 35.72 6.89
CA PHE A 560 9.79 34.99 7.88
C PHE A 560 11.26 35.36 7.83
N THR A 561 11.94 35.25 8.98
CA THR A 561 13.41 35.38 9.04
C THR A 561 14.01 34.00 8.94
N VAL A 562 14.95 33.80 8.02
CA VAL A 562 15.63 32.52 7.87
C VAL A 562 16.51 32.27 9.09
N GLN A 563 16.22 31.21 9.83
CA GLN A 563 17.04 30.76 10.95
C GLN A 563 17.85 29.53 10.56
N ARG A 564 18.98 29.33 11.23
CA ARG A 564 19.80 28.11 11.05
C ARG A 564 18.99 26.81 11.24
N ALA A 565 18.01 26.83 12.14
CA ALA A 565 17.14 25.70 12.44
C ALA A 565 16.19 25.34 11.27
N ASP A 566 15.89 26.29 10.39
CA ASP A 566 15.03 26.07 9.21
C ASP A 566 15.76 25.32 8.09
N ILE A 567 17.10 25.29 8.15
CA ILE A 567 17.93 24.65 7.13
C ILE A 567 17.92 23.13 7.35
N LEU A 568 17.32 22.36 6.45
CA LEU A 568 17.17 20.90 6.62
C LEU A 568 18.27 20.06 5.96
N TYR A 569 18.99 20.60 4.98
CA TYR A 569 20.16 19.97 4.36
C TYR A 569 21.34 19.89 5.35
N LYS A 570 22.33 19.01 5.15
CA LYS A 570 23.34 18.69 6.18
C LYS A 570 24.16 19.89 6.60
N ASN A 571 24.69 20.62 5.62
CA ASN A 571 25.56 21.75 5.87
C ASN A 571 24.72 22.99 6.19
N LYS A 572 24.57 23.38 7.46
CA LYS A 572 23.63 24.44 7.92
C LYS A 572 24.10 25.87 7.59
N ILE A 573 24.43 26.14 6.34
CA ILE A 573 24.98 27.41 5.87
C ILE A 573 24.09 27.93 4.74
N SER A 574 23.52 29.12 4.92
CA SER A 574 22.73 29.81 3.90
C SER A 574 23.15 31.27 3.82
N PRO A 575 23.31 31.85 2.61
CA PRO A 575 23.54 33.29 2.46
C PRO A 575 22.33 34.13 2.91
N TYR A 576 21.19 33.48 3.12
CA TYR A 576 19.96 34.10 3.60
C TYR A 576 19.79 34.01 5.12
N GLU A 577 20.67 33.35 5.88
CA GLU A 577 20.57 33.28 7.35
C GLU A 577 20.49 34.70 7.95
N GLY A 578 19.48 34.93 8.81
CA GLY A 578 19.18 36.23 9.40
C GLY A 578 18.50 37.24 8.46
N LYS A 579 18.25 36.90 7.19
CA LYS A 579 17.49 37.73 6.25
C LYS A 579 15.99 37.46 6.38
N VAL A 580 15.20 38.51 6.18
CA VAL A 580 13.74 38.41 6.05
C VAL A 580 13.39 38.11 4.59
N LEU A 581 12.67 37.02 4.36
CA LEU A 581 12.14 36.63 3.06
C LEU A 581 10.61 36.75 3.04
N ASN A 582 10.04 36.89 1.85
CA ASN A 582 8.60 36.90 1.61
C ASN A 582 8.19 35.61 0.90
N GLY A 583 7.00 35.11 1.21
CA GLY A 583 6.49 33.86 0.65
C GLY A 583 6.90 32.66 1.51
N ARG A 584 5.95 32.03 2.20
CA ARG A 584 6.21 30.86 3.04
C ARG A 584 5.50 29.62 2.50
N VAL A 585 6.22 28.52 2.37
CA VAL A 585 5.62 27.22 2.05
C VAL A 585 4.80 26.74 3.25
N ILE A 586 3.52 26.48 2.99
CA ILE A 586 2.54 25.96 3.95
C ILE A 586 2.48 24.45 3.86
N SER A 587 2.43 23.89 2.65
CA SER A 587 2.42 22.44 2.44
C SER A 587 3.08 22.06 1.13
N THR A 588 3.73 20.89 1.12
CA THR A 588 4.24 20.24 -0.09
C THR A 588 3.57 18.88 -0.18
N ILE A 589 2.93 18.62 -1.32
CA ILE A 589 2.10 17.46 -1.55
C ILE A 589 2.72 16.68 -2.71
N LEU A 590 3.06 15.42 -2.47
CA LEU A 590 3.60 14.49 -3.46
C LEU A 590 2.54 13.41 -3.74
N ARG A 591 2.05 13.36 -4.98
CA ARG A 591 1.02 12.43 -5.44
C ARG A 591 -0.18 12.35 -4.49
N GLY A 592 -0.70 13.52 -4.09
CA GLY A 592 -1.84 13.64 -3.18
C GLY A 592 -1.54 13.37 -1.70
N ASN A 593 -0.27 13.22 -1.30
CA ASN A 593 0.13 13.00 0.09
C ASN A 593 0.96 14.18 0.60
N SER A 594 0.58 14.76 1.74
CA SER A 594 1.37 15.80 2.41
C SER A 594 2.71 15.20 2.87
N ILE A 595 3.82 15.72 2.35
CA ILE A 595 5.19 15.33 2.73
C ILE A 595 5.88 16.40 3.59
N TYR A 596 5.33 17.62 3.57
CA TYR A 596 5.69 18.73 4.43
C TYR A 596 4.44 19.57 4.72
N GLU A 597 4.28 20.02 5.96
CA GLU A 597 3.16 20.85 6.37
C GLU A 597 3.49 21.70 7.61
N ASN A 598 3.31 23.01 7.52
CA ASN A 598 3.47 23.95 8.64
C ASN A 598 4.78 23.80 9.44
N GLY A 599 5.90 23.53 8.76
CA GLY A 599 7.21 23.34 9.41
C GLY A 599 7.51 21.89 9.80
N GLU A 600 6.52 20.99 9.73
CA GLU A 600 6.69 19.57 10.03
C GLU A 600 6.91 18.76 8.74
N ILE A 601 7.80 17.78 8.83
CA ILE A 601 8.09 16.83 7.75
C ILE A 601 7.39 15.51 8.06
N ALA A 602 6.80 14.88 7.05
CA ALA A 602 6.14 13.59 7.21
C ALA A 602 7.11 12.53 7.77
N GLU A 603 6.66 11.69 8.70
CA GLU A 603 7.47 10.59 9.25
C GLU A 603 7.81 9.52 8.20
N ILE A 604 6.96 9.38 7.18
CA ILE A 604 7.06 8.34 6.16
C ILE A 604 7.57 8.94 4.85
N LEU A 605 8.68 8.39 4.38
CA LEU A 605 9.29 8.67 3.07
C LEU A 605 8.36 8.19 1.95
N LYS A 606 8.03 9.11 1.02
CA LYS A 606 7.12 8.83 -0.11
C LYS A 606 7.77 9.00 -1.48
N GLY A 607 8.98 9.56 -1.55
CA GLY A 607 9.69 9.76 -2.80
C GLY A 607 9.99 8.45 -3.52
N LYS A 608 9.95 8.49 -4.85
CA LYS A 608 10.32 7.37 -5.74
C LYS A 608 11.40 7.83 -6.72
N ILE A 609 12.15 6.87 -7.25
CA ILE A 609 13.03 7.13 -8.38
C ILE A 609 12.16 7.28 -9.63
N VAL A 610 12.37 8.35 -10.40
CA VAL A 610 11.72 8.60 -11.68
C VAL A 610 12.76 8.54 -12.79
N LEU A 611 12.61 7.55 -13.68
CA LEU A 611 13.42 7.40 -14.89
C LEU A 611 12.53 7.66 -16.10
N ASN A 612 13.10 8.25 -17.14
CA ASN A 612 12.44 8.45 -18.44
C ASN A 612 12.65 7.22 -19.33
#